data_AF-A0A1C6PU94-F1
#
_entry.id   AF-A0A1C6PU94-F1
#
_cell.length_a   1.000
_cell.length_b   1.000
_cell.length_c   1.000
_cell.angle_alpha   90.00
_cell.angle_beta   90.00
_cell.angle_gamma   90.00
#
_symmetry.space_group_name_H-M   'P 1'
#
loop_
_entity.id
_entity.type
_entity.pdbx_description
1 polymer ?
#
loop_
_entity_poly.entity_id
_entity_poly.type
_entity_poly.pdbx_seq_one_letter_code
_entity_poly.pdbx_strand_id
1 'polypeptide(L)'
;MSVITARTLAAVGVTALLAGFAAVGPPAAASTAEARGAASPATAPSIATAGTGHEKAGVARVRGAGRIDYVYSPDDTIRFGVDAEALPFTRPLPGVELPGLPTDARGTVRISHHVQATGRTGWSVADVDCLVTGGGTATLTATVRRSNALDPGTRFGVSVQQGRQGQPDRLGFSWGVVNVAADTTGGLKASPVGSCMAPAPFAPVTEGGFTVRHTELPPLPAGSARPAEPHSRHHR
;
A
#
# COMPACT_ATOMS: atom_id res chain seq x y z
N MET A 1 37.07 -40.30 2.03
CA MET A 1 37.19 -39.76 0.67
C MET A 1 35.99 -40.24 -0.12
N SER A 2 34.97 -39.39 -0.28
CA SER A 2 33.77 -39.74 -1.06
C SER A 2 33.41 -38.53 -1.92
N VAL A 3 33.53 -38.75 -3.22
CA VAL A 3 33.26 -37.82 -4.31
C VAL A 3 31.76 -37.79 -4.53
N ILE A 4 31.13 -36.62 -4.50
CA ILE A 4 29.74 -36.43 -4.93
C ILE A 4 29.73 -35.58 -6.20
N THR A 5 29.23 -36.23 -7.23
CA THR A 5 29.16 -35.89 -8.64
C THR A 5 28.23 -34.68 -8.89
N ALA A 6 28.74 -33.65 -9.57
CA ALA A 6 27.95 -32.52 -10.04
C ALA A 6 27.05 -32.95 -11.20
N ARG A 7 25.73 -32.77 -11.04
CA ARG A 7 24.76 -32.91 -12.13
C ARG A 7 24.50 -31.55 -12.77
N THR A 8 24.92 -31.45 -14.01
CA THR A 8 24.66 -30.36 -14.96
C THR A 8 23.16 -30.24 -15.22
N LEU A 9 22.56 -29.06 -14.97
CA LEU A 9 21.22 -28.73 -15.46
C LEU A 9 21.36 -27.78 -16.65
N ALA A 10 20.89 -28.25 -17.80
CA ALA A 10 20.85 -27.52 -19.05
C ALA A 10 19.81 -26.38 -18.98
N ALA A 11 20.22 -25.20 -19.41
CA ALA A 11 19.35 -24.04 -19.61
C ALA A 11 18.51 -24.26 -20.88
N VAL A 12 17.20 -24.33 -20.72
CA VAL A 12 16.25 -24.24 -21.85
C VAL A 12 15.89 -22.77 -22.00
N GLY A 13 16.42 -22.15 -23.06
CA GLY A 13 16.05 -20.80 -23.49
C GLY A 13 14.62 -20.80 -24.05
N VAL A 14 13.81 -19.84 -23.61
CA VAL A 14 12.51 -19.56 -24.22
C VAL A 14 12.62 -18.25 -24.99
N THR A 15 12.53 -18.38 -26.30
CA THR A 15 12.56 -17.31 -27.30
C THR A 15 11.20 -16.62 -27.38
N ALA A 16 11.24 -15.30 -27.57
CA ALA A 16 10.12 -14.37 -27.65
C ALA A 16 9.12 -14.64 -28.79
N LEU A 17 7.88 -14.15 -28.62
CA LEU A 17 6.99 -13.74 -29.71
C LEU A 17 6.15 -12.53 -29.26
N LEU A 18 6.60 -11.35 -29.68
CA LEU A 18 5.80 -10.12 -29.71
C LEU A 18 4.97 -10.14 -31.00
N ALA A 19 3.66 -10.33 -30.88
CA ALA A 19 2.72 -10.12 -31.99
C ALA A 19 2.09 -8.73 -31.84
N GLY A 20 2.36 -7.88 -32.82
CA GLY A 20 1.79 -6.54 -32.94
C GLY A 20 0.33 -6.57 -33.39
N PHE A 21 -0.44 -5.62 -32.90
CA PHE A 21 -1.69 -5.21 -33.52
C PHE A 21 -1.50 -3.82 -34.11
N ALA A 22 -1.59 -3.76 -35.43
CA ALA A 22 -1.72 -2.54 -36.18
C ALA A 22 -3.19 -2.34 -36.57
N ALA A 23 -3.56 -1.07 -36.57
CA ALA A 23 -4.41 -0.41 -37.56
C ALA A 23 -5.86 -0.04 -37.16
N VAL A 24 -6.09 1.27 -37.29
CA VAL A 24 -7.10 1.95 -38.12
C VAL A 24 -7.83 3.04 -37.30
N GLY A 25 -7.54 4.28 -37.69
CA GLY A 25 -8.21 5.50 -37.23
C GLY A 25 -9.56 5.77 -37.93
N PRO A 26 -10.17 6.96 -37.71
CA PRO A 26 -11.59 7.11 -37.40
C PRO A 26 -12.46 7.52 -38.60
N PRO A 27 -13.77 7.70 -38.37
CA PRO A 27 -14.39 8.92 -38.86
C PRO A 27 -15.10 9.72 -37.75
N ALA A 28 -14.97 11.03 -37.88
CA ALA A 28 -15.72 12.05 -37.18
C ALA A 28 -17.20 12.03 -37.59
N ALA A 29 -18.10 12.29 -36.62
CA ALA A 29 -19.44 12.78 -36.88
C ALA A 29 -19.73 13.92 -35.91
N ALA A 30 -19.89 15.11 -36.47
CA ALA A 30 -20.39 16.28 -35.79
C ALA A 30 -21.90 16.10 -35.52
N SER A 31 -22.37 16.55 -34.37
CA SER A 31 -23.79 16.80 -34.12
C SER A 31 -23.90 18.04 -33.25
N THR A 32 -24.34 19.12 -33.89
CA THR A 32 -24.77 20.37 -33.29
C THR A 32 -26.15 20.18 -32.65
N ALA A 33 -26.28 20.54 -31.38
CA ALA A 33 -27.59 20.87 -30.79
C ALA A 33 -27.40 21.98 -29.75
N GLU A 34 -27.79 23.19 -30.14
CA GLU A 34 -28.05 24.31 -29.25
C GLU A 34 -29.22 23.97 -28.31
N ALA A 35 -29.02 24.15 -27.01
CA ALA A 35 -30.11 24.31 -26.05
C ALA A 35 -29.88 25.60 -25.26
N ARG A 36 -30.67 26.62 -25.59
CA ARG A 36 -30.82 27.85 -24.78
C ARG A 36 -31.56 27.49 -23.49
N GLY A 37 -30.94 27.75 -22.34
CA GLY A 37 -31.55 27.49 -21.04
C GLY A 37 -31.04 28.47 -19.98
N ALA A 38 -31.83 29.52 -19.75
CA ALA A 38 -31.98 30.37 -18.57
C ALA A 38 -30.75 30.66 -17.67
N ALA A 39 -30.33 31.93 -17.68
CA ALA A 39 -29.47 32.52 -16.65
C ALA A 39 -30.16 32.45 -15.28
N SER A 40 -29.60 31.66 -14.36
CA SER A 40 -29.89 31.75 -12.92
C SER A 40 -29.02 32.82 -12.27
N PRO A 41 -29.54 33.61 -11.31
CA PRO A 41 -28.75 34.61 -10.61
C PRO A 41 -27.66 33.94 -9.76
N ALA A 42 -26.42 34.40 -9.97
CA ALA A 42 -25.26 34.01 -9.19
C ALA A 42 -25.44 34.45 -7.72
N THR A 43 -25.85 33.52 -6.87
CA THR A 43 -25.74 33.68 -5.42
C THR A 43 -24.28 33.44 -5.06
N ALA A 44 -23.61 34.47 -4.53
CA ALA A 44 -22.23 34.37 -4.07
C ALA A 44 -22.10 33.21 -3.06
N PRO A 45 -21.07 32.37 -3.15
CA PRO A 45 -20.83 31.38 -2.12
C PRO A 45 -20.50 32.11 -0.81
N SER A 46 -21.43 32.09 0.14
CA SER A 46 -21.08 32.29 1.54
C SER A 46 -20.05 31.22 1.88
N ILE A 47 -18.82 31.64 2.11
CA ILE A 47 -17.79 30.81 2.73
C ILE A 47 -18.31 30.56 4.15
N ALA A 48 -19.11 29.49 4.29
CA ALA A 48 -19.46 28.95 5.57
C ALA A 48 -18.13 28.57 6.23
N THR A 49 -17.70 29.40 7.17
CA THR A 49 -16.62 29.06 8.08
C THR A 49 -17.13 27.84 8.84
N ALA A 50 -16.74 26.65 8.38
CA ALA A 50 -17.02 25.41 9.08
C ALA A 50 -16.36 25.55 10.45
N GLY A 51 -17.20 25.82 11.46
CA GLY A 51 -16.77 25.89 12.84
C GLY A 51 -16.08 24.58 13.16
N THR A 52 -14.81 24.66 13.53
CA THR A 52 -14.04 23.55 14.08
C THR A 52 -14.57 23.23 15.47
N GLY A 53 -15.74 22.61 15.50
CA GLY A 53 -16.10 21.74 16.61
C GLY A 53 -15.08 20.60 16.59
N HIS A 54 -14.02 20.75 17.37
CA HIS A 54 -13.16 19.64 17.74
C HIS A 54 -13.99 18.70 18.62
N GLU A 55 -14.88 17.93 18.00
CA GLU A 55 -15.13 16.57 18.46
C GLU A 55 -13.75 15.96 18.69
N LYS A 56 -13.52 15.26 19.81
CA LYS A 56 -12.22 14.60 20.07
C LYS A 56 -11.92 13.70 18.87
N ALA A 57 -11.12 14.21 17.93
CA ALA A 57 -10.83 13.52 16.70
C ALA A 57 -10.08 12.25 17.09
N GLY A 58 -10.73 11.10 16.95
CA GLY A 58 -10.09 9.82 17.24
C GLY A 58 -8.85 9.67 16.35
N VAL A 59 -7.79 9.04 16.85
CA VAL A 59 -6.52 8.84 16.12
C VAL A 59 -6.69 8.21 14.73
N ALA A 60 -5.77 8.44 13.80
CA ALA A 60 -5.82 7.75 12.51
C ALA A 60 -5.87 6.22 12.71
N ARG A 61 -6.70 5.52 11.94
CA ARG A 61 -6.97 4.09 12.14
C ARG A 61 -7.33 3.40 10.83
N VAL A 62 -6.93 2.14 10.70
CA VAL A 62 -7.48 1.22 9.69
C VAL A 62 -7.89 -0.09 10.35
N ARG A 63 -9.08 -0.58 10.04
CA ARG A 63 -9.61 -1.86 10.54
C ARG A 63 -10.35 -2.59 9.44
N GLY A 64 -10.23 -3.90 9.39
CA GLY A 64 -11.03 -4.73 8.50
C GLY A 64 -10.37 -6.05 8.15
N ALA A 65 -11.08 -6.84 7.37
CA ALA A 65 -10.56 -8.04 6.77
C ALA A 65 -11.24 -8.26 5.43
N GLY A 66 -10.49 -8.75 4.45
CA GLY A 66 -11.02 -9.02 3.14
C GLY A 66 -10.24 -10.07 2.36
N ARG A 67 -10.93 -10.70 1.42
CA ARG A 67 -10.33 -11.49 0.35
C ARG A 67 -10.01 -10.57 -0.81
N ILE A 68 -8.84 -10.71 -1.41
CA ILE A 68 -8.51 -10.00 -2.65
C ILE A 68 -8.65 -10.94 -3.85
N ASP A 69 -8.92 -10.36 -5.01
CA ASP A 69 -8.59 -10.96 -6.30
C ASP A 69 -7.20 -10.48 -6.74
N TYR A 70 -6.32 -11.44 -7.05
CA TYR A 70 -4.96 -11.17 -7.51
C TYR A 70 -4.75 -11.85 -8.86
N VAL A 71 -4.66 -11.03 -9.90
CA VAL A 71 -4.64 -11.48 -11.30
C VAL A 71 -3.56 -12.52 -11.64
N TYR A 72 -2.44 -12.54 -10.90
CA TYR A 72 -1.35 -13.50 -11.10
C TYR A 72 -1.53 -14.80 -10.31
N SER A 73 -2.61 -14.92 -9.53
CA SER A 73 -2.99 -16.10 -8.77
C SER A 73 -4.53 -16.18 -8.66
N PRO A 74 -5.25 -16.24 -9.79
CA PRO A 74 -6.70 -16.04 -9.84
C PRO A 74 -7.49 -17.14 -9.11
N ASP A 75 -6.94 -18.35 -9.05
CA ASP A 75 -7.59 -19.49 -8.39
C ASP A 75 -7.31 -19.53 -6.88
N ASP A 76 -6.38 -18.73 -6.39
CA ASP A 76 -5.94 -18.77 -5.01
C ASP A 76 -6.91 -18.02 -4.07
N THR A 77 -6.86 -18.36 -2.79
CA THR A 77 -7.58 -17.60 -1.76
C THR A 77 -6.58 -16.81 -0.94
N ILE A 78 -6.55 -15.50 -1.15
CA ILE A 78 -5.66 -14.56 -0.47
C ILE A 78 -6.50 -13.65 0.42
N ARG A 79 -6.25 -13.70 1.74
CA ARG A 79 -6.96 -12.90 2.75
C ARG A 79 -6.01 -12.03 3.54
N PHE A 80 -6.45 -10.80 3.77
CA PHE A 80 -5.79 -9.82 4.63
C PHE A 80 -6.70 -9.47 5.79
N GLY A 81 -6.12 -9.31 6.98
CA GLY A 81 -6.75 -8.70 8.13
C GLY A 81 -5.85 -7.58 8.65
N VAL A 82 -6.42 -6.41 8.91
CA VAL A 82 -5.69 -5.24 9.39
C VAL A 82 -6.43 -4.66 10.58
N ASP A 83 -5.71 -4.39 11.66
CA ASP A 83 -6.17 -3.56 12.77
C ASP A 83 -4.99 -2.73 13.26
N ALA A 84 -5.00 -1.44 12.95
CA ALA A 84 -3.93 -0.53 13.32
C ALA A 84 -4.46 0.86 13.69
N GLU A 85 -3.75 1.51 14.60
CA GLU A 85 -4.01 2.88 15.02
C GLU A 85 -2.71 3.66 15.19
N ALA A 86 -2.78 4.95 14.90
CA ALA A 86 -1.67 5.85 15.12
C ALA A 86 -1.38 5.99 16.62
N LEU A 87 -0.08 6.00 16.93
CA LEU A 87 0.52 6.34 18.21
C LEU A 87 1.69 7.30 17.96
N PRO A 88 1.41 8.55 17.55
CA PRO A 88 2.45 9.49 17.14
C PRO A 88 3.49 9.70 18.24
N PHE A 89 4.76 9.81 17.84
CA PHE A 89 5.87 10.14 18.72
C PHE A 89 6.12 9.16 19.87
N THR A 90 5.93 7.86 19.62
CA THR A 90 6.08 6.83 20.66
C THR A 90 7.28 5.91 20.46
N ARG A 91 7.95 5.97 19.31
CA ARG A 91 9.10 5.11 19.00
C ARG A 91 10.32 5.94 18.64
N PRO A 92 11.27 6.13 19.57
CA PRO A 92 12.50 6.86 19.30
C PRO A 92 13.29 6.22 18.15
N LEU A 93 13.87 7.06 17.29
CA LEU A 93 14.78 6.63 16.23
C LEU A 93 16.22 6.97 16.61
N PRO A 94 17.18 6.03 16.46
CA PRO A 94 18.58 6.32 16.73
C PRO A 94 19.08 7.53 15.91
N GLY A 95 19.68 8.49 16.60
CA GLY A 95 20.23 9.70 15.97
C GLY A 95 19.20 10.75 15.55
N VAL A 96 17.94 10.62 15.96
CA VAL A 96 16.89 11.62 15.71
C VAL A 96 16.45 12.25 17.02
N GLU A 97 16.50 13.58 17.11
CA GLU A 97 16.05 14.37 18.28
C GLU A 97 14.52 14.54 18.30
N LEU A 98 13.80 13.43 18.13
CA LEU A 98 12.35 13.37 18.29
C LEU A 98 12.00 12.14 19.15
N PRO A 99 10.98 12.23 20.02
CA PRO A 99 10.52 11.08 20.81
C PRO A 99 9.93 9.95 19.93
N GLY A 100 9.65 10.25 18.65
CA GLY A 100 9.35 9.29 17.60
C GLY A 100 8.90 10.01 16.33
N LEU A 101 8.22 9.30 15.43
CA LEU A 101 7.66 9.90 14.22
C LEU A 101 6.18 10.24 14.40
N PRO A 102 5.66 11.28 13.72
CA PRO A 102 4.21 11.57 13.73
C PRO A 102 3.37 10.42 13.15
N THR A 103 4.01 9.52 12.40
CA THR A 103 3.41 8.35 11.73
C THR A 103 3.56 7.05 12.53
N ASP A 104 4.14 7.10 13.72
CA ASP A 104 4.25 5.94 14.59
C ASP A 104 2.87 5.32 14.84
N ALA A 105 2.82 3.99 14.90
CA ALA A 105 1.59 3.25 15.03
C ALA A 105 1.79 1.96 15.82
N ARG A 106 0.66 1.36 16.23
CA ARG A 106 0.60 -0.04 16.67
C ARG A 106 -0.52 -0.76 15.95
N GLY A 107 -0.41 -2.08 15.87
CA GLY A 107 -1.46 -2.89 15.31
C GLY A 107 -0.98 -4.25 14.84
N THR A 108 -1.80 -4.91 14.05
CA THR A 108 -1.50 -6.22 13.48
C THR A 108 -1.97 -6.29 12.05
N VAL A 109 -1.14 -6.90 11.20
CA VAL A 109 -1.52 -7.42 9.89
C VAL A 109 -1.53 -8.94 9.94
N ARG A 110 -2.56 -9.55 9.39
CA ARG A 110 -2.70 -10.99 9.20
C ARG A 110 -2.83 -11.26 7.71
N ILE A 111 -2.06 -12.22 7.22
CA ILE A 111 -2.10 -12.64 5.82
C ILE A 111 -2.30 -14.15 5.80
N SER A 112 -3.17 -14.62 4.92
CA SER A 112 -3.31 -16.04 4.59
C SER A 112 -3.41 -16.18 3.08
N HIS A 113 -2.63 -17.09 2.52
CA HIS A 113 -2.61 -17.41 1.09
C HIS A 113 -2.73 -18.92 0.94
N HIS A 114 -3.90 -19.36 0.49
CA HIS A 114 -4.13 -20.74 0.08
C HIS A 114 -3.87 -20.87 -1.41
N VAL A 115 -2.90 -21.72 -1.77
CA VAL A 115 -2.51 -22.00 -3.15
C VAL A 115 -3.29 -23.18 -3.66
N GLN A 116 -4.26 -22.93 -4.55
CA GLN A 116 -5.22 -23.94 -4.99
C GLN A 116 -4.54 -25.13 -5.66
N ALA A 117 -3.52 -24.87 -6.49
CA ALA A 117 -2.79 -25.90 -7.22
C ALA A 117 -2.04 -26.91 -6.31
N THR A 118 -1.68 -26.51 -5.09
CA THR A 118 -0.90 -27.36 -4.17
C THR A 118 -1.63 -27.73 -2.90
N GLY A 119 -2.79 -27.12 -2.64
CA GLY A 119 -3.53 -27.24 -1.37
C GLY A 119 -2.80 -26.66 -0.15
N ARG A 120 -1.66 -25.99 -0.33
CA ARG A 120 -0.85 -25.45 0.76
C ARG A 120 -1.36 -24.09 1.18
N THR A 121 -1.29 -23.81 2.49
CA THR A 121 -1.63 -22.50 3.05
C THR A 121 -0.41 -21.89 3.75
N GLY A 122 0.04 -20.74 3.22
CA GLY A 122 0.97 -19.85 3.90
C GLY A 122 0.20 -18.82 4.73
N TRP A 123 0.72 -18.46 5.89
CA TRP A 123 0.15 -17.42 6.75
C TRP A 123 1.23 -16.62 7.46
N SER A 124 0.93 -15.37 7.81
CA SER A 124 1.79 -14.53 8.64
C SER A 124 0.96 -13.64 9.57
N VAL A 125 1.55 -13.31 10.72
CA VAL A 125 1.09 -12.28 11.64
C VAL A 125 2.25 -11.32 11.86
N ALA A 126 2.01 -10.05 11.58
CA ALA A 126 3.00 -8.98 11.63
C ALA A 126 2.52 -7.84 12.52
N ASP A 127 3.46 -7.18 13.19
CA ASP A 127 3.15 -6.04 14.05
C ASP A 127 3.34 -4.75 13.26
N VAL A 128 2.31 -3.90 13.28
CA VAL A 128 2.31 -2.60 12.60
C VAL A 128 3.09 -1.61 13.42
N ASP A 129 3.91 -0.82 12.73
CA ASP A 129 4.77 0.15 13.39
C ASP A 129 4.70 1.55 12.77
N CYS A 130 4.08 1.68 11.59
CA CYS A 130 3.81 2.95 10.94
C CYS A 130 2.42 2.97 10.32
N LEU A 131 1.71 4.09 10.41
CA LEU A 131 0.42 4.34 9.75
C LEU A 131 0.32 5.80 9.30
N VAL A 132 -0.02 6.00 8.04
CA VAL A 132 -0.45 7.29 7.47
C VAL A 132 -1.80 7.07 6.80
N THR A 133 -2.69 8.06 6.92
CA THR A 133 -4.01 8.00 6.29
C THR A 133 -4.29 9.29 5.53
N GLY A 134 -5.10 9.20 4.47
CA GLY A 134 -5.54 10.36 3.70
C GLY A 134 -6.50 9.95 2.59
N GLY A 135 -7.55 10.72 2.35
CA GLY A 135 -8.46 10.49 1.22
C GLY A 135 -9.19 9.13 1.21
N GLY A 136 -9.38 8.48 2.37
CA GLY A 136 -9.92 7.12 2.46
C GLY A 136 -8.88 6.01 2.23
N THR A 137 -7.61 6.38 2.11
CA THR A 137 -6.47 5.46 1.99
C THR A 137 -5.71 5.38 3.31
N ALA A 138 -5.22 4.21 3.65
CA ALA A 138 -4.25 3.97 4.71
C ALA A 138 -3.00 3.32 4.12
N THR A 139 -1.83 3.84 4.47
CA THR A 139 -0.52 3.22 4.17
C THR A 139 0.11 2.83 5.49
N LEU A 140 0.53 1.58 5.61
CA LEU A 140 1.17 1.06 6.82
C LEU A 140 2.37 0.18 6.49
N THR A 141 3.24 0.03 7.47
CA THR A 141 4.30 -0.98 7.44
C THR A 141 4.21 -1.87 8.65
N ALA A 142 4.60 -3.13 8.46
CA ALA A 142 4.59 -4.13 9.51
C ALA A 142 5.82 -5.03 9.43
N THR A 143 6.19 -5.59 10.57
CA THR A 143 7.29 -6.55 10.69
C THR A 143 6.72 -7.90 11.11
N VAL A 144 7.06 -8.97 10.37
CA VAL A 144 6.60 -10.33 10.66
C VAL A 144 7.04 -10.74 12.06
N ARG A 145 6.07 -11.07 12.92
CA ARG A 145 6.32 -11.63 14.25
C ARG A 145 6.31 -13.15 14.24
N ARG A 146 5.39 -13.74 13.47
CA ARG A 146 5.28 -15.20 13.31
C ARG A 146 4.65 -15.57 11.97
N SER A 147 5.13 -16.63 11.35
CA SER A 147 4.67 -17.10 10.05
C SER A 147 5.13 -18.53 9.80
N ASN A 148 4.47 -19.24 8.88
CA ASN A 148 4.95 -20.50 8.29
C ASN A 148 5.43 -20.33 6.84
N ALA A 149 5.51 -19.09 6.34
CA ALA A 149 5.80 -18.75 4.94
C ALA A 149 6.81 -17.61 4.77
N LEU A 150 7.02 -16.79 5.80
CA LEU A 150 7.96 -15.66 5.82
C LEU A 150 8.87 -15.74 7.05
N ASP A 151 10.08 -15.22 6.93
CA ASP A 151 11.00 -15.17 8.07
C ASP A 151 10.54 -14.12 9.09
N PRO A 152 10.56 -14.44 10.41
CA PRO A 152 10.40 -13.43 11.46
C PRO A 152 11.38 -12.27 11.28
N GLY A 153 10.90 -11.04 11.50
CA GLY A 153 11.68 -9.82 11.25
C GLY A 153 11.57 -9.28 9.83
N THR A 154 10.99 -10.02 8.88
CA THR A 154 10.74 -9.52 7.52
C THR A 154 9.77 -8.33 7.59
N ARG A 155 10.17 -7.21 6.98
CA ARG A 155 9.38 -5.98 6.92
C ARG A 155 8.68 -5.84 5.58
N PHE A 156 7.41 -5.43 5.59
CA PHE A 156 6.63 -5.19 4.38
C PHE A 156 5.68 -4.01 4.55
N GLY A 157 5.24 -3.47 3.41
CA GLY A 157 4.26 -2.40 3.30
C GLY A 157 2.92 -2.91 2.80
N VAL A 158 1.84 -2.36 3.35
CA VAL A 158 0.46 -2.58 2.89
C VAL A 158 -0.22 -1.23 2.72
N SER A 159 -1.00 -1.08 1.67
CA SER A 159 -1.90 0.04 1.48
C SER A 159 -3.34 -0.45 1.33
N VAL A 160 -4.28 0.27 1.93
CA VAL A 160 -5.73 0.02 1.82
C VAL A 160 -6.35 1.27 1.26
N GLN A 161 -7.23 1.14 0.27
CA GLN A 161 -8.11 2.22 -0.17
C GLN A 161 -9.55 1.77 0.01
N GLN A 162 -10.33 2.57 0.73
CA GLN A 162 -11.77 2.37 0.82
C GLN A 162 -12.44 2.68 -0.52
N GLY A 163 -13.29 1.76 -0.96
CA GLY A 163 -14.17 1.93 -2.08
C GLY A 163 -15.15 3.08 -1.87
N ARG A 164 -15.58 3.69 -2.97
CA ARG A 164 -16.58 4.77 -3.00
C ARG A 164 -17.54 4.53 -4.14
N GLN A 165 -18.79 4.96 -3.97
CA GLN A 165 -19.80 4.92 -5.04
C GLN A 165 -19.98 3.51 -5.64
N GLY A 166 -20.04 2.49 -4.79
CA GLY A 166 -20.21 1.09 -5.21
C GLY A 166 -18.94 0.39 -5.69
N GLN A 167 -17.80 1.08 -5.76
CA GLN A 167 -16.51 0.43 -6.04
C GLN A 167 -16.03 -0.38 -4.83
N PRO A 168 -15.37 -1.53 -5.06
CA PRO A 168 -14.78 -2.32 -3.98
C PRO A 168 -13.61 -1.59 -3.33
N ASP A 169 -13.30 -1.96 -2.10
CA ASP A 169 -12.02 -1.61 -1.49
C ASP A 169 -10.86 -2.18 -2.31
N ARG A 170 -9.67 -1.61 -2.14
CA ARG A 170 -8.44 -2.10 -2.76
C ARG A 170 -7.34 -2.27 -1.74
N LEU A 171 -6.45 -3.22 -2.02
CA LEU A 171 -5.25 -3.51 -1.26
C LEU A 171 -4.01 -3.42 -2.16
N GLY A 172 -2.92 -2.91 -1.61
CA GLY A 172 -1.59 -2.96 -2.19
C GLY A 172 -0.63 -3.60 -1.19
N PHE A 173 0.37 -4.32 -1.69
CA PHE A 173 1.35 -5.02 -0.88
C PHE A 173 2.73 -4.93 -1.53
N SER A 174 3.78 -4.73 -0.75
CA SER A 174 5.14 -4.40 -1.22
C SER A 174 5.96 -5.59 -1.75
N TRP A 175 5.30 -6.60 -2.32
CA TRP A 175 5.93 -7.80 -2.88
C TRP A 175 5.15 -8.29 -4.10
N GLY A 176 5.59 -9.40 -4.70
CA GLY A 176 5.02 -9.94 -5.91
C GLY A 176 5.48 -9.14 -7.13
N VAL A 177 4.67 -8.19 -7.58
CA VAL A 177 4.92 -7.40 -8.81
C VAL A 177 5.41 -5.97 -8.56
N VAL A 178 5.61 -5.60 -7.29
CA VAL A 178 6.05 -4.25 -6.88
C VAL A 178 7.12 -4.37 -5.82
N ASN A 179 7.95 -3.31 -5.71
CA ASN A 179 9.08 -3.27 -4.78
C ASN A 179 10.01 -4.49 -4.95
N VAL A 180 10.34 -4.82 -6.20
CA VAL A 180 11.25 -5.91 -6.55
C VAL A 180 12.56 -5.36 -7.11
N ALA A 181 13.65 -6.07 -6.84
CA ALA A 181 14.95 -5.85 -7.45
C ALA A 181 15.48 -7.17 -8.03
N ALA A 182 16.28 -7.08 -9.08
CA ALA A 182 17.05 -8.22 -9.57
C ALA A 182 18.09 -8.63 -8.51
N ASP A 183 18.23 -9.93 -8.28
CA ASP A 183 19.34 -10.48 -7.52
C ASP A 183 20.56 -10.73 -8.43
N THR A 184 21.68 -11.11 -7.83
CA THR A 184 22.95 -11.39 -8.53
C THR A 184 22.91 -12.62 -9.43
N THR A 185 21.82 -13.39 -9.40
CA THR A 185 21.58 -14.59 -10.19
C THR A 185 20.50 -14.39 -11.26
N GLY A 186 19.94 -13.18 -11.40
CA GLY A 186 18.88 -12.86 -12.35
C GLY A 186 17.47 -13.19 -11.88
N GLY A 187 17.30 -13.61 -10.62
CA GLY A 187 15.99 -13.77 -9.98
C GLY A 187 15.42 -12.42 -9.51
N LEU A 188 14.12 -12.38 -9.23
CA LEU A 188 13.48 -11.22 -8.59
C LEU A 188 13.33 -11.48 -7.09
N LYS A 189 13.76 -10.51 -6.28
CA LYS A 189 13.54 -10.51 -4.83
C LYS A 189 12.83 -9.25 -4.39
N ALA A 190 12.07 -9.33 -3.30
CA ALA A 190 11.52 -8.15 -2.65
C ALA A 190 12.64 -7.27 -2.09
N SER A 191 12.54 -5.97 -2.30
CA SER A 191 13.47 -4.97 -1.78
C SER A 191 13.10 -4.55 -0.35
N PRO A 192 14.06 -4.08 0.47
CA PRO A 192 13.77 -3.54 1.80
C PRO A 192 12.74 -2.40 1.74
N VAL A 193 11.81 -2.40 2.69
CA VAL A 193 10.73 -1.40 2.77
C VAL A 193 11.02 -0.43 3.91
N GLY A 194 11.09 0.87 3.60
CA GLY A 194 11.19 1.94 4.61
C GLY A 194 9.90 2.10 5.42
N SER A 195 9.90 2.98 6.43
CA SER A 195 8.70 3.26 7.22
C SER A 195 7.59 3.90 6.38
N CYS A 196 6.34 3.45 6.53
CA CYS A 196 5.18 3.93 5.76
C CYS A 196 5.37 3.91 4.23
N MET A 197 6.16 2.97 3.71
CA MET A 197 6.31 2.74 2.27
C MET A 197 5.45 1.56 1.84
N ALA A 198 4.48 1.80 0.96
CA ALA A 198 3.67 0.76 0.32
C ALA A 198 3.31 1.21 -1.11
N PRO A 199 3.07 0.27 -2.05
CA PRO A 199 2.60 0.60 -3.39
C PRO A 199 1.19 1.21 -3.35
N ALA A 200 0.73 1.76 -4.48
CA ALA A 200 -0.68 2.10 -4.65
C ALA A 200 -1.58 0.85 -4.44
N PRO A 201 -2.78 0.98 -3.86
CA PRO A 201 -3.74 -0.12 -3.77
C PRO A 201 -4.19 -0.56 -5.17
N PHE A 202 -3.91 -1.82 -5.54
CA PHE A 202 -4.17 -2.32 -6.89
C PHE A 202 -5.13 -3.51 -6.91
N ALA A 203 -5.06 -4.41 -5.93
CA ALA A 203 -5.85 -5.63 -5.88
C ALA A 203 -7.26 -5.33 -5.32
N PRO A 204 -8.35 -5.58 -6.07
CA PRO A 204 -9.68 -5.37 -5.56
C PRO A 204 -10.02 -6.38 -4.46
N VAL A 205 -10.73 -5.90 -3.43
CA VAL A 205 -11.31 -6.73 -2.38
C VAL A 205 -12.65 -7.28 -2.89
N THR A 206 -12.79 -8.60 -2.90
CA THR A 206 -13.96 -9.30 -3.43
C THR A 206 -14.90 -9.81 -2.35
N GLU A 207 -14.40 -10.00 -1.12
CA GLU A 207 -15.19 -10.36 0.05
C GLU A 207 -14.71 -9.59 1.26
N GLY A 208 -15.62 -9.12 2.12
CA GLY A 208 -15.27 -8.31 3.29
C GLY A 208 -14.98 -6.85 2.94
N GLY A 209 -14.14 -6.20 3.72
CA GLY A 209 -13.81 -4.79 3.54
C GLY A 209 -13.05 -4.17 4.71
N PHE A 210 -12.73 -2.90 4.56
CA PHE A 210 -11.90 -2.10 5.44
C PHE A 210 -12.53 -0.73 5.69
N THR A 211 -12.27 -0.23 6.88
CA THR A 211 -12.62 1.13 7.30
C THR A 211 -11.35 1.89 7.62
N VAL A 212 -11.19 3.06 7.02
CA VAL A 212 -10.08 3.99 7.26
C VAL A 212 -10.65 5.23 7.93
N ARG A 213 -10.20 5.51 9.15
CA ARG A 213 -10.42 6.80 9.79
C ARG A 213 -9.19 7.66 9.56
N HIS A 214 -9.39 8.75 8.86
CA HIS A 214 -8.35 9.74 8.65
C HIS A 214 -8.25 10.71 9.84
N THR A 215 -7.00 11.10 10.14
CA THR A 215 -6.68 12.21 11.04
C THR A 215 -5.41 12.87 10.50
N GLU A 216 -5.38 14.20 10.55
CA GLU A 216 -4.19 14.97 10.21
C GLU A 216 -3.02 14.60 11.12
N LEU A 217 -1.80 14.69 10.59
CA LEU A 217 -0.61 14.46 11.40
C LEU A 217 -0.54 15.50 12.53
N PRO A 218 -0.23 15.08 13.76
CA PRO A 218 -0.10 16.03 14.87
C PRO A 218 1.11 16.97 14.64
N PRO A 219 1.07 18.19 15.21
CA PRO A 219 2.24 19.05 15.22
C PRO A 219 3.40 18.38 15.97
N LEU A 220 4.62 18.84 15.69
CA LEU A 220 5.79 18.41 16.45
C LEU A 220 5.62 18.74 17.96
N PRO A 221 6.10 17.88 18.87
CA PRO A 221 6.10 18.18 20.30
C PRO A 221 6.85 19.49 20.60
N ALA A 222 6.38 20.25 21.58
CA ALA A 222 7.05 21.49 21.99
C ALA A 222 8.51 21.20 22.40
N GLY A 223 9.43 22.05 21.96
CA GLY A 223 10.87 21.89 22.22
C GLY A 223 11.60 20.94 21.26
N SER A 224 10.91 20.33 20.29
CA SER A 224 11.54 19.53 19.23
C SER A 224 12.21 20.43 18.19
N ALA A 225 13.47 20.16 17.85
CA ALA A 225 14.09 20.77 16.67
C ALA A 225 13.43 20.19 15.40
N ARG A 226 13.20 21.04 14.38
CA ARG A 226 12.79 20.55 13.06
C ARG A 226 13.95 19.72 12.49
N PRO A 227 13.72 18.51 11.96
CA PRO A 227 14.78 17.75 11.32
C PRO A 227 15.47 18.62 10.27
N ALA A 228 16.80 18.67 10.30
CA ALA A 228 17.57 19.37 9.28
C ALA A 228 17.28 18.71 7.93
N GLU A 229 16.70 19.46 7.00
CA GLU A 229 16.55 19.02 5.63
C GLU A 229 17.97 18.87 5.05
N PRO A 230 18.33 17.73 4.44
CA PRO A 230 19.65 17.58 3.85
C PRO A 230 19.75 18.57 2.68
N HIS A 231 20.42 19.70 2.90
CA HIS A 231 20.79 20.60 1.83
C HIS A 231 21.72 19.82 0.88
N SER A 232 21.18 19.45 -0.28
CA SER A 232 21.98 19.00 -1.41
C SER A 232 23.02 20.09 -1.70
N ARG A 233 24.28 19.83 -1.33
CA ARG A 233 25.39 20.64 -1.81
C ARG A 233 25.43 20.47 -3.32
N HIS A 234 24.93 21.46 -4.04
CA HIS A 234 25.19 21.60 -5.46
C HIS A 234 26.69 21.82 -5.64
N HIS A 235 27.43 20.74 -5.87
CA HIS A 235 28.75 20.81 -6.46
C HIS A 235 28.55 21.28 -7.91
N ARG A 236 28.89 22.55 -8.15
CA ARG A 236 29.15 23.08 -9.50
C ARG A 236 30.52 22.64 -9.96
#